data_AF-A0A941VB49-F1
#
_entry.id   AF-A0A941VB49-F1
#
_cell.length_a   1.000
_cell.length_b   1.000
_cell.length_c   1.000
_cell.angle_alpha   90.00
_cell.angle_beta   90.00
_cell.angle_gamma   90.00
#
_symmetry.space_group_name_H-M   'P 1'
#
loop_
_entity.id
_entity.type
_entity.pdbx_description
1 polymer ?
#
loop_
_entity_poly.entity_id
_entity_poly.type
_entity_poly.pdbx_seq_one_letter_code
_entity_poly.pdbx_strand_id
1 'polypeptide(L)'
;MNANRAAAPRFPFIDAIKAIASQLIVLHHLAFYGPMSDYAQSLCPELISWLSQYARIAVQAFLVAGGFLAAHALARDGRLVAKPIGRLLWRRYLKLVIPYLVALLLAILAAAAARNLIVHESIPESPTAAQLVAHVF
;
A
#
# COMPACT_ATOMS: atom_id res chain seq x y z
N MET A 1 3.06 39.62 9.10
CA MET A 1 3.27 38.65 10.20
C MET A 1 3.35 37.25 9.59
N ASN A 2 4.57 36.77 9.36
CA ASN A 2 4.80 35.43 8.80
C ASN A 2 4.66 34.40 9.92
N ALA A 3 3.52 33.70 9.95
CA ALA A 3 3.33 32.58 10.86
C ALA A 3 4.35 31.50 10.50
N ASN A 4 5.42 31.43 11.30
CA ASN A 4 6.41 30.38 11.25
C ASN A 4 5.68 29.05 11.51
N ARG A 5 5.33 28.33 10.44
CA ARG A 5 4.74 26.98 10.55
C ARG A 5 5.82 26.12 11.19
N ALA A 6 5.77 25.97 12.52
CA ALA A 6 6.63 25.06 13.24
C ALA A 6 6.62 23.71 12.49
N ALA A 7 7.76 23.34 11.92
CA ALA A 7 7.88 22.13 11.13
C ALA A 7 7.39 20.96 12.00
N ALA A 8 6.50 20.13 11.44
CA ALA A 8 6.07 18.94 12.14
C ALA A 8 7.31 18.08 12.44
N PRO A 9 7.42 17.52 13.66
CA PRO A 9 8.55 16.65 13.99
C PRO A 9 8.65 15.52 12.97
N ARG A 10 9.85 15.34 12.40
CA ARG A 10 10.14 14.29 11.42
C ARG A 10 10.77 13.11 12.15
N PHE A 11 10.26 11.91 11.90
CA PHE A 11 10.77 10.68 12.50
C PHE A 11 11.45 9.83 11.42
N PRO A 12 12.68 10.18 10.98
CA PRO A 12 13.30 9.57 9.81
C PRO A 12 13.46 8.05 9.93
N PHE A 13 13.75 7.57 11.14
CA PHE A 13 13.84 6.13 11.42
C PHE A 13 12.49 5.40 11.25
N ILE A 14 11.40 5.97 11.78
CA ILE A 14 10.05 5.39 11.65
C ILE A 14 9.58 5.45 10.19
N ASP A 15 9.90 6.52 9.48
CA ASP A 15 9.62 6.65 8.05
C ASP A 15 10.38 5.59 7.24
N ALA A 16 11.65 5.32 7.58
CA ALA A 16 12.47 4.28 6.94
C ALA A 16 11.92 2.87 7.19
N ILE A 17 11.53 2.54 8.44
CA ILE A 17 10.86 1.27 8.77
C ILE A 17 9.62 1.09 7.90
N LYS A 18 8.79 2.12 7.81
CA LYS A 18 7.55 2.05 7.02
C LYS A 18 7.84 1.89 5.53
N ALA A 19 8.87 2.55 5.01
CA ALA A 19 9.28 2.41 3.61
C ALA A 19 9.77 0.99 3.31
N ILE A 20 10.69 0.44 4.10
CA ILE A 20 11.19 -0.93 3.94
C ILE A 20 10.04 -1.94 4.06
N ALA A 21 9.20 -1.79 5.09
CA ALA A 21 8.05 -2.66 5.30
C ALA A 21 7.09 -2.64 4.11
N SER A 22 6.84 -1.47 3.51
CA SER A 22 5.97 -1.38 2.31
C SER A 22 6.53 -2.17 1.12
N GLN A 23 7.84 -2.17 0.91
CA GLN A 23 8.46 -2.93 -0.17
C GLN A 23 8.37 -4.43 0.10
N LEU A 24 8.63 -4.86 1.33
CA LEU A 24 8.51 -6.27 1.73
C LEU A 24 7.07 -6.78 1.58
N ILE A 25 6.06 -5.96 1.85
CA ILE A 25 4.65 -6.32 1.64
C ILE A 25 4.38 -6.56 0.14
N VAL A 26 4.84 -5.66 -0.74
CA VAL A 26 4.68 -5.83 -2.19
C VAL A 26 5.40 -7.09 -2.68
N LEU A 27 6.67 -7.26 -2.29
CA LEU A 27 7.47 -8.44 -2.67
C LEU A 27 6.87 -9.74 -2.15
N HIS A 28 6.32 -9.75 -0.94
CA HIS A 28 5.60 -10.89 -0.41
C HIS A 28 4.40 -11.28 -1.29
N HIS A 29 3.58 -10.31 -1.72
CA HIS A 29 2.45 -10.60 -2.60
C HIS A 29 2.91 -11.12 -3.97
N LEU A 30 3.98 -10.55 -4.53
CA LEU A 30 4.56 -11.03 -5.79
C LEU A 30 5.14 -12.45 -5.67
N ALA A 31 5.76 -12.79 -4.53
CA ALA A 31 6.29 -14.12 -4.24
C ALA A 31 5.19 -15.14 -3.88
N PHE A 32 3.98 -14.70 -3.57
CA PHE A 32 2.88 -15.58 -3.19
C PHE A 32 1.89 -15.84 -4.34
N TYR A 33 1.71 -14.89 -5.27
CA TYR A 33 0.67 -14.96 -6.28
C TYR A 33 1.18 -15.08 -7.72
N GLY A 34 0.47 -15.89 -8.50
CA GLY A 34 0.54 -15.93 -9.96
C GLY A 34 1.70 -16.76 -10.52
N PRO A 35 1.64 -17.08 -11.82
CA PRO A 35 2.57 -18.00 -12.46
C PRO A 35 4.01 -17.50 -12.47
N MET A 36 4.22 -16.18 -12.42
CA MET A 36 5.56 -15.59 -12.36
C MET A 36 6.30 -15.95 -11.08
N SER A 37 5.58 -16.17 -9.97
CA SER A 37 6.21 -16.64 -8.73
C SER A 37 6.76 -18.05 -8.89
N ASP A 38 6.03 -18.94 -9.56
CA ASP A 38 6.47 -20.33 -9.81
C ASP A 38 7.77 -20.36 -10.64
N TYR A 39 7.86 -19.50 -11.66
CA TYR A 39 9.10 -19.34 -12.42
C TYR A 39 10.22 -18.77 -11.55
N ALA A 40 9.96 -17.72 -10.76
CA ALA A 40 10.97 -17.14 -9.88
C ALA A 40 11.47 -18.12 -8.80
N GLN A 41 10.59 -18.98 -8.28
CA GLN A 41 10.92 -20.01 -7.31
C GLN A 41 11.97 -20.99 -7.85
N SER A 42 11.95 -21.30 -9.15
CA SER A 42 12.96 -22.16 -9.78
C SER A 42 14.34 -21.51 -9.88
N LEU A 43 14.40 -20.17 -9.92
CA LEU A 43 15.64 -19.40 -10.09
C LEU A 43 16.28 -19.04 -8.75
N CYS A 44 15.47 -18.66 -7.76
CA CYS A 44 15.93 -18.21 -6.45
C CYS A 44 15.07 -18.78 -5.31
N PRO A 45 15.10 -20.12 -5.10
CA PRO A 45 14.14 -20.82 -4.24
C PRO A 45 14.15 -20.37 -2.78
N GLU A 46 15.33 -20.15 -2.21
CA GLU A 46 15.47 -19.70 -0.83
C GLU A 46 14.89 -18.30 -0.62
N LEU A 47 15.14 -17.37 -1.55
CA LEU A 47 14.65 -16.00 -1.44
C LEU A 47 13.13 -15.93 -1.59
N ILE A 48 12.56 -16.59 -2.61
CA ILE A 48 11.11 -16.58 -2.86
C ILE A 48 10.38 -17.31 -1.73
N SER A 49 10.91 -18.43 -1.23
CA SER A 49 10.39 -19.11 -0.04
C SER A 49 10.39 -18.20 1.19
N TRP A 50 11.49 -17.48 1.45
CA TRP A 50 11.57 -16.55 2.57
C TRP A 50 10.58 -15.38 2.44
N LEU A 51 10.47 -14.79 1.25
CA LEU A 51 9.51 -13.72 0.97
C LEU A 51 8.07 -14.21 1.14
N SER A 52 7.76 -15.41 0.64
CA SER A 52 6.44 -16.02 0.75
C SER A 52 6.08 -16.33 2.21
N GLN A 53 7.00 -16.83 3.03
CA GLN A 53 6.68 -17.28 4.39
C GLN A 53 6.79 -16.19 5.46
N TYR A 54 7.84 -15.36 5.40
CA TYR A 54 8.23 -14.48 6.50
C TYR A 54 7.96 -13.00 6.24
N ALA A 55 8.06 -12.53 5.00
CA ALA A 55 7.89 -11.10 4.70
C ALA A 55 6.47 -10.59 5.02
N ARG A 56 5.46 -11.47 5.15
CA ARG A 56 4.12 -11.16 5.68
C ARG A 56 4.13 -10.44 7.04
N ILE A 57 5.16 -10.67 7.87
CA ILE A 57 5.30 -10.05 9.19
C ILE A 57 5.55 -8.54 9.07
N ALA A 58 6.05 -8.06 7.91
CA ALA A 58 6.26 -6.64 7.64
C ALA A 58 4.98 -5.79 7.74
N VAL A 59 3.80 -6.40 7.53
CA VAL A 59 2.50 -5.73 7.74
C VAL A 59 2.38 -5.20 9.16
N GLN A 60 2.83 -5.96 10.17
CA GLN A 60 2.75 -5.54 11.57
C GLN A 60 3.63 -4.33 11.84
N ALA A 61 4.88 -4.34 11.34
CA ALA A 61 5.78 -3.19 11.46
C ALA A 61 5.21 -1.94 10.77
N PHE A 62 4.63 -2.10 9.58
CA PHE A 62 4.01 -1.01 8.83
C PHE A 62 2.82 -0.40 9.58
N LEU A 63 1.92 -1.24 10.11
CA LEU A 63 0.73 -0.79 10.83
C LEU A 63 1.09 -0.13 12.16
N VAL A 64 2.03 -0.68 12.93
CA VAL A 64 2.51 -0.08 14.19
C VAL A 64 3.15 1.28 13.95
N ALA A 65 4.07 1.38 12.98
CA ALA A 65 4.69 2.65 12.61
C ALA A 65 3.66 3.69 12.12
N GLY A 66 2.71 3.25 11.29
CA GLY A 66 1.61 4.09 10.81
C GLY A 66 0.69 4.58 11.94
N GLY A 67 0.35 3.70 12.88
CA GLY A 67 -0.45 3.98 14.07
C GLY A 67 0.24 4.98 15.00
N PHE A 68 1.53 4.79 15.26
CA PHE A 68 2.34 5.73 16.04
C PHE A 68 2.32 7.14 15.43
N LEU A 69 2.59 7.26 14.13
CA LEU A 69 2.58 8.56 13.42
C LEU A 69 1.17 9.18 13.41
N ALA A 70 0.11 8.36 13.28
CA ALA A 70 -1.27 8.80 13.34
C ALA A 70 -1.65 9.34 14.74
N ALA A 71 -1.27 8.63 15.79
CA ALA A 71 -1.49 9.03 17.18
C ALA A 71 -0.73 10.31 17.51
N HIS A 72 0.55 10.41 17.12
CA HIS A 72 1.37 11.60 17.32
C HIS A 72 0.80 12.83 16.58
N ALA A 73 0.20 12.63 15.40
CA ALA A 73 -0.47 13.71 14.68
C ALA A 73 -1.78 14.19 15.34
N LEU A 74 -2.40 13.38 16.20
CA LEU A 74 -3.65 13.69 16.92
C LEU A 74 -3.41 14.17 18.36
N ALA A 75 -2.37 13.67 19.03
CA ALA A 75 -2.06 13.91 20.43
C ALA A 75 -0.62 14.42 20.58
N ARG A 76 -0.37 15.67 20.18
CA ARG A 76 0.97 16.27 20.32
C ARG A 76 1.25 16.50 21.82
N ASP A 77 2.41 16.06 22.29
CA ASP A 77 2.82 16.15 23.70
C ASP A 77 1.82 15.52 24.69
N GLY A 78 1.13 14.46 24.26
CA GLY A 78 0.13 13.75 25.08
C GLY A 78 -1.21 14.48 25.23
N ARG A 79 -1.40 15.62 24.56
CA ARG A 79 -2.65 16.38 24.57
C ARG A 79 -3.39 16.24 23.25
N LEU A 80 -4.65 15.81 23.33
CA LEU A 80 -5.52 15.72 22.16
C LEU A 80 -5.67 17.12 21.53
N VAL A 81 -5.24 17.23 20.28
CA VAL A 81 -5.43 18.44 19.50
C VAL A 81 -6.83 18.39 18.91
N ALA A 82 -7.66 19.39 19.24
CA ALA A 82 -8.97 19.57 18.61
C ALA A 82 -8.78 19.79 17.10
N LYS A 83 -8.91 18.72 16.32
CA LYS A 83 -8.86 18.74 14.86
C LYS A 83 -10.23 18.34 14.32
N PRO A 84 -10.70 18.99 13.24
CA PRO A 84 -11.92 18.55 12.57
C PRO A 84 -11.71 17.14 11.99
N ILE A 85 -12.22 16.13 12.68
CA ILE A 85 -12.00 14.70 12.37
C ILE A 85 -12.42 14.39 10.93
N GLY A 86 -13.58 14.91 10.49
CA GLY A 86 -14.06 14.72 9.12
C GLY A 86 -13.07 15.25 8.07
N ARG A 87 -12.46 16.42 8.29
CA ARG A 87 -11.44 16.96 7.38
C ARG A 87 -10.16 16.13 7.38
N LEU A 88 -9.79 15.53 8.51
CA LEU A 88 -8.64 14.64 8.60
C LEU A 88 -8.88 13.32 7.85
N LEU A 89 -10.04 12.70 8.06
CA LEU A 89 -10.45 11.48 7.35
C LEU A 89 -10.51 11.74 5.84
N TRP A 90 -11.13 12.84 5.42
CA TRP A 90 -11.21 13.22 4.01
C TRP A 90 -9.82 13.39 3.36
N ARG A 91 -8.89 14.06 4.04
CA ARG A 91 -7.50 14.19 3.56
C ARG A 91 -6.80 12.84 3.46
N ARG A 92 -7.03 11.93 4.40
CA ARG A 92 -6.46 10.57 4.37
C ARG A 92 -7.05 9.76 3.22
N TYR A 93 -8.37 9.82 3.04
CA TYR A 93 -9.07 9.20 1.92
C TYR A 93 -8.51 9.70 0.59
N LEU A 94 -8.46 11.02 0.36
CA LEU A 94 -7.91 11.58 -0.89
C LEU A 94 -6.45 11.16 -1.13
N LYS A 95 -5.64 11.08 -0.08
CA LYS A 95 -4.24 10.63 -0.19
C LYS A 95 -4.13 9.15 -0.61
N LEU A 96 -5.09 8.30 -0.26
CA LEU A 96 -5.10 6.88 -0.59
C LEU A 96 -5.82 6.60 -1.92
N VAL A 97 -6.99 7.20 -2.14
CA VAL A 97 -7.85 6.90 -3.29
C VAL A 97 -7.19 7.32 -4.61
N ILE A 98 -6.49 8.45 -4.65
CA ILE A 98 -5.83 8.93 -5.88
C ILE A 98 -4.78 7.91 -6.38
N PRO A 99 -3.74 7.54 -5.60
CA PRO A 99 -2.77 6.55 -6.06
C PRO A 99 -3.40 5.17 -6.26
N TYR A 100 -4.43 4.81 -5.49
CA TYR A 100 -5.16 3.56 -5.68
C TYR A 100 -5.85 3.49 -7.04
N LEU A 101 -6.57 4.55 -7.45
CA LEU A 101 -7.23 4.59 -8.76
C LEU A 101 -6.24 4.53 -9.91
N VAL A 102 -5.06 5.15 -9.77
CA VAL A 102 -3.97 5.01 -10.75
C VAL A 102 -3.49 3.56 -10.83
N ALA A 103 -3.24 2.92 -9.69
CA ALA A 103 -2.84 1.51 -9.66
C ALA A 103 -3.92 0.59 -10.25
N LEU A 104 -5.20 0.85 -9.95
CA LEU A 104 -6.33 0.10 -10.49
C LEU A 104 -6.43 0.25 -12.01
N LEU A 105 -6.29 1.47 -12.54
CA LEU A 105 -6.26 1.70 -13.98
C LEU A 105 -5.11 0.95 -14.65
N LEU A 106 -3.90 1.04 -14.07
CA LEU A 106 -2.74 0.31 -14.57
C LEU A 106 -2.97 -1.20 -14.56
N ALA A 107 -3.57 -1.74 -13.49
CA ALA A 107 -3.91 -3.16 -13.40
C ALA A 107 -4.93 -3.59 -14.47
N ILE A 108 -5.96 -2.78 -14.72
CA ILE A 108 -6.97 -3.04 -15.77
C ILE A 108 -6.32 -3.05 -17.16
N LEU A 109 -5.46 -2.06 -17.45
CA LEU A 109 -4.74 -1.96 -18.73
C LEU A 109 -3.77 -3.13 -18.91
N ALA A 110 -3.03 -3.48 -17.86
CA ALA A 110 -2.12 -4.63 -17.87
C ALA A 110 -2.88 -5.96 -18.09
N ALA A 111 -4.02 -6.16 -17.42
CA ALA A 111 -4.88 -7.32 -17.63
C ALA A 111 -5.45 -7.35 -19.06
N ALA A 112 -5.85 -6.20 -19.61
CA ALA A 112 -6.32 -6.10 -20.99
C ALA A 112 -5.24 -6.48 -22.01
N ALA A 113 -4.00 -6.01 -21.81
CA ALA A 113 -2.87 -6.44 -22.63
C ALA A 113 -2.59 -7.94 -22.46
N ALA A 114 -2.53 -8.43 -21.22
CA ALA A 114 -2.23 -9.82 -20.92
C ALA A 114 -3.23 -10.80 -21.54
N ARG A 115 -4.54 -10.49 -21.56
CA ARG A 115 -5.57 -11.33 -22.20
C ARG A 115 -5.32 -11.59 -23.69
N ASN A 116 -4.59 -10.69 -24.37
CA ASN A 116 -4.25 -10.87 -25.79
C ASN A 116 -2.93 -11.62 -26.00
N LEU A 117 -2.13 -11.83 -24.94
CA LEU A 117 -0.79 -12.42 -25.02
C LEU A 117 -0.72 -13.81 -24.40
N ILE A 118 -1.49 -14.04 -23.33
CA ILE A 118 -1.39 -15.23 -22.48
C ILE A 118 -2.81 -15.68 -22.11
N VAL A 119 -3.06 -16.99 -22.21
CA VAL A 119 -4.28 -17.62 -21.68
C VAL A 119 -3.93 -18.25 -20.33
N HIS A 120 -4.31 -17.61 -19.23
CA HIS A 120 -4.07 -18.11 -17.88
C HIS A 120 -5.19 -17.66 -16.93
N GLU A 121 -5.63 -18.53 -16.01
CA GLU A 121 -6.73 -18.27 -15.07
C GLU A 121 -6.48 -17.09 -14.11
N SER A 122 -5.21 -16.75 -13.91
CA SER A 122 -4.81 -15.62 -13.06
C SER A 122 -5.05 -14.26 -13.71
N ILE A 123 -5.43 -14.20 -14.99
CA ILE A 123 -5.71 -12.96 -15.70
C ILE A 123 -7.20 -12.63 -15.52
N PRO A 124 -7.55 -11.53 -14.82
CA PRO A 124 -8.95 -11.18 -14.59
C PRO A 124 -9.70 -10.88 -15.90
N GLU A 125 -11.02 -11.08 -15.89
CA GLU A 125 -11.90 -10.64 -16.98
C GLU A 125 -11.98 -9.10 -17.07
N SER A 126 -12.64 -8.59 -18.12
CA SER A 126 -12.91 -7.16 -18.24
C SER A 126 -13.83 -6.67 -17.12
N PRO A 127 -13.48 -5.58 -16.42
CA PRO A 127 -14.30 -5.07 -15.32
C PRO A 127 -15.62 -4.51 -15.83
N THR A 128 -16.68 -4.66 -15.04
CA THR A 128 -17.98 -4.04 -15.30
C THR A 128 -18.06 -2.62 -14.73
N ALA A 129 -18.98 -1.79 -15.24
CA ALA A 129 -19.20 -0.45 -14.72
C ALA A 129 -19.59 -0.44 -13.23
N ALA A 130 -20.40 -1.42 -12.79
CA ALA A 130 -20.78 -1.59 -11.40
C ALA A 130 -19.57 -1.91 -10.49
N GLN A 131 -18.65 -2.76 -10.97
CA GLN A 131 -17.40 -3.05 -10.25
C GLN A 131 -16.54 -1.79 -10.10
N LEU A 132 -16.41 -0.98 -11.16
CA LEU A 132 -15.64 0.27 -11.10
C LEU A 132 -16.22 1.25 -10.08
N VAL A 133 -17.55 1.41 -10.05
CA VAL A 133 -18.22 2.26 -9.05
C VAL A 133 -17.97 1.74 -7.63
N ALA A 134 -18.09 0.44 -7.41
CA ALA A 134 -17.84 -0.18 -6.09
C ALA A 134 -16.38 -0.07 -5.62
N HIS A 135 -15.42 0.21 -6.51
CA HIS A 135 -14.03 0.44 -6.12
C HIS A 135 -13.77 1.91 -5.73
N VAL A 136 -14.64 2.83 -6.13
CA VAL A 136 -14.49 4.28 -5.90
C VAL A 136 -15.24 4.72 -4.65
N PHE A 137 -16.39 4.09 -4.36
CA PHE A 137 -17.33 4.43 -3.29
C PHE A 137 -17.46 3.30 -2.26
#